data_AF-A0A7H0HBC2-F1
#
_entry.id   AF-A0A7H0HBC2-F1
#
_cell.length_a   1.000
_cell.length_b   1.000
_cell.length_c   1.000
_cell.angle_alpha   90.00
_cell.angle_beta   90.00
_cell.angle_gamma   90.00
#
_symmetry.space_group_name_H-M   'P 1'
#
loop_
_entity.id
_entity.type
_entity.pdbx_description
1 polymer ?
#
loop_
_entity_poly.entity_id
_entity_poly.type
_entity_poly.pdbx_seq_one_letter_code
_entity_poly.pdbx_strand_id
1 'polypeptide(L)'
;MTAHDPAFHAPHARLPLFTPNAADQAFGPLLREAVRTLGTGADLAPLLQAFEASTLPQDSPRTVLVLYAPGQRRLLVSRSSAGRAGLERTLARLAEHPRHAALARAPGLCIQIDFVTSAPAPMELARVGMSLQGARHFEVGVEGIELNTADGKRHLFLPGDAYVFSLMTMQQVRAHLRASFGEETVDQARCMRLRTDSYLVDAQGLHRLYRGIPLVGPLTRGKLEHALQLAVDHIQREQEADGKYLYYYDAATDSRRDHEHPTRDPDTHPYYNILRHCGGALTCLYHGQLNHTDASHAGVRRAIDYLATQSRDYDTPEGPAAYIYSERKAKLGGSGLALYLLAEYELTTGDGRYRPFADRLARHLARQVTASGEFIYYSIYLDKPIDEKGNADYFSFYYPGEAVCGLARYLHLVPDAERAGYFERLHRALHYLIHIRPQERADQYTSVPSDAWLMMGIKELWDYPDMRRQDYLDFVFGDARQMIAQMYKVDTAPYPDYAGGFYYAFHDYPYSDGARMEGLMGPTSWR
;
A
#
# COMPACT_ATOMS: atom_id res chain seq x y z
N MET A 1 -20.03 16.86 -8.89
CA MET A 1 -19.70 16.83 -7.44
C MET A 1 -18.53 17.76 -7.14
N THR A 2 -18.77 19.07 -7.10
CA THR A 2 -17.74 20.11 -6.84
C THR A 2 -17.98 20.85 -5.53
N ALA A 3 -18.44 20.15 -4.50
CA ALA A 3 -18.49 20.69 -3.15
C ALA A 3 -17.43 19.97 -2.34
N HIS A 4 -16.42 20.71 -1.91
CA HIS A 4 -15.54 20.31 -0.82
C HIS A 4 -16.42 19.92 0.37
N ASP A 5 -16.50 18.62 0.69
CA ASP A 5 -17.24 18.15 1.86
C ASP A 5 -16.43 18.49 3.12
N PRO A 6 -16.92 19.39 3.99
CA PRO A 6 -16.21 19.80 5.20
C PRO A 6 -15.90 18.63 6.15
N ALA A 7 -16.63 17.52 6.03
CA ALA A 7 -16.42 16.33 6.84
C ALA A 7 -15.05 15.68 6.62
N PHE A 8 -14.36 15.97 5.51
CA PHE A 8 -13.02 15.45 5.22
C PHE A 8 -11.91 16.51 5.35
N HIS A 9 -12.24 17.72 5.79
CA HIS A 9 -11.28 18.83 5.82
C HIS A 9 -10.27 18.71 6.96
N ALA A 10 -9.00 19.00 6.64
CA ALA A 10 -7.89 19.09 7.59
C ALA A 10 -7.76 17.89 8.57
N PRO A 11 -7.66 16.63 8.07
CA PRO A 11 -7.51 15.45 8.95
C PRO A 11 -6.30 15.55 9.87
N HIS A 12 -5.23 16.21 9.41
CA HIS A 12 -4.01 16.46 10.19
C HIS A 12 -4.25 17.28 11.47
N ALA A 13 -5.34 18.05 11.56
CA ALA A 13 -5.65 18.85 12.74
C ALA A 13 -6.04 18.00 13.97
N ARG A 14 -6.41 16.74 13.77
CA ARG A 14 -6.67 15.77 14.85
C ARG A 14 -5.42 14.99 15.29
N LEU A 15 -4.33 15.06 14.55
CA LEU A 15 -3.07 14.40 14.92
C LEU A 15 -2.41 15.15 16.09
N PRO A 16 -1.63 14.45 16.94
CA PRO A 16 -0.92 15.10 18.03
C PRO A 16 0.02 16.20 17.51
N LEU A 17 -0.17 17.43 17.96
CA LEU A 17 0.71 18.55 17.60
C LEU A 17 2.10 18.35 18.20
N PHE A 18 3.13 18.63 17.42
CA PHE A 18 4.52 18.71 17.89
C PHE A 18 5.15 19.96 17.30
N THR A 19 5.45 20.92 18.17
CA THR A 19 6.14 22.16 17.79
C THR A 19 7.49 22.15 18.51
N PRO A 20 8.57 21.70 17.85
CA PRO A 20 9.85 21.51 18.51
C PRO A 20 10.45 22.86 18.92
N ASN A 21 10.86 22.97 20.18
CA ASN A 21 11.64 24.10 20.68
C ASN A 21 13.13 23.94 20.28
N ALA A 22 13.98 24.92 20.64
CA ALA A 22 15.40 24.87 20.31
C ALA A 22 16.13 23.65 20.90
N ALA A 23 15.72 23.18 22.08
CA ALA A 23 16.30 22.00 22.71
C ALA A 23 15.85 20.69 22.02
N ASP A 24 14.60 20.59 21.57
CA ASP A 24 14.11 19.48 20.75
C ASP A 24 14.89 19.36 19.43
N GLN A 25 15.15 20.51 18.79
CA GLN A 25 15.94 20.57 17.55
C GLN A 25 17.40 20.17 17.76
N ALA A 26 17.99 20.54 18.91
CA ALA A 26 19.34 20.13 19.28
C ALA A 26 19.43 18.65 19.68
N PHE A 27 18.37 18.11 20.30
CA PHE A 27 18.36 16.75 20.85
C PHE A 27 18.63 15.68 19.77
N GLY A 28 18.00 15.78 18.60
CA GLY A 28 18.16 14.78 17.53
C GLY A 28 19.61 14.58 17.08
N PRO A 29 20.30 15.64 16.60
CA PRO A 29 21.72 15.58 16.24
C PRO A 29 22.60 15.08 17.39
N LEU A 30 22.38 15.56 18.61
CA LEU A 30 23.14 15.15 19.80
C LEU A 30 22.93 13.66 20.12
N LEU A 31 21.71 13.14 19.96
CA LEU A 31 21.42 11.72 20.19
C LEU A 31 22.12 10.84 19.16
N ARG A 32 22.13 11.24 17.88
CA ARG A 32 22.85 10.53 16.83
C ARG A 32 24.34 10.47 17.12
N GLU A 33 24.92 11.60 17.48
CA GLU A 33 26.35 11.69 17.78
C GLU A 33 26.71 10.87 19.01
N ALA A 34 25.93 10.97 20.08
CA ALA A 34 26.09 10.14 21.26
C ALA A 34 26.06 8.65 20.89
N VAL A 35 25.04 8.19 20.16
CA VAL A 35 24.93 6.79 19.73
C VAL A 35 26.13 6.36 18.87
N ARG A 36 26.69 7.23 18.04
CA ARG A 36 27.90 6.95 17.25
C ARG A 36 29.16 6.80 18.09
N THR A 37 29.24 7.50 19.21
CA THR A 37 30.45 7.62 20.04
C THR A 37 30.37 6.91 21.40
N LEU A 38 29.24 6.26 21.72
CA LEU A 38 29.03 5.56 23.00
C LEU A 38 30.18 4.60 23.38
N GLY A 39 30.78 3.91 22.39
CA GLY A 39 31.88 2.97 22.60
C GLY A 39 33.26 3.61 22.81
N THR A 40 33.38 4.94 22.69
CA THR A 40 34.65 5.69 22.81
C THR A 40 34.62 6.73 23.92
N GLY A 41 33.67 6.65 24.86
CA GLY A 41 33.56 7.58 25.98
C GLY A 41 32.85 8.88 25.63
N ALA A 42 31.73 8.80 24.90
CA ALA A 42 30.89 9.96 24.54
C ALA A 42 30.58 10.85 25.76
N ASP A 43 30.79 12.16 25.62
CA ASP A 43 30.25 13.13 26.57
C ASP A 43 28.73 13.25 26.34
N LEU A 44 27.96 12.68 27.26
CA LEU A 44 26.50 12.71 27.21
C LEU A 44 25.92 14.01 27.79
N ALA A 45 26.72 14.86 28.45
CA ALA A 45 26.20 16.03 29.15
C ALA A 45 25.40 16.99 28.24
N PRO A 46 25.84 17.33 27.01
CA PRO A 46 25.05 18.17 26.12
C PRO A 46 23.72 17.54 25.71
N LEU A 47 23.71 16.23 25.44
CA LEU A 47 22.48 15.49 25.11
C LEU A 47 21.50 15.50 26.28
N LEU A 48 21.98 15.23 27.50
CA LEU A 48 21.13 15.17 28.68
C LEU A 48 20.59 16.55 29.05
N GLN A 49 21.38 17.62 28.90
CA GLN A 49 20.91 19.00 29.07
C GLN A 49 19.85 19.37 28.02
N ALA A 50 20.07 19.02 26.75
CA ALA A 50 19.08 19.22 25.71
C ALA A 50 17.79 18.46 26.01
N PHE A 51 17.89 17.20 26.49
CA PHE A 51 16.72 16.41 26.90
C PHE A 51 15.94 17.06 28.04
N GLU A 52 16.61 17.55 29.09
CA GLU A 52 15.96 18.22 30.23
C GLU A 52 15.26 19.53 29.83
N ALA A 53 15.78 20.25 28.84
CA ALA A 53 15.20 21.49 28.31
C ALA A 53 14.18 21.26 27.16
N SER A 54 14.05 20.02 26.69
CA SER A 54 13.18 19.64 25.57
C SER A 54 11.70 19.56 25.99
N THR A 55 10.81 19.43 25.01
CA THR A 55 9.39 19.14 25.26
C THR A 55 9.11 17.63 25.36
N LEU A 56 10.16 16.79 25.29
CA LEU A 56 10.04 15.35 25.37
C LEU A 56 9.56 14.88 26.76
N PRO A 57 8.88 13.73 26.86
CA PRO A 57 8.38 13.22 28.14
C PRO A 57 9.46 13.01 29.20
N GLN A 58 9.40 13.78 30.28
CA GLN A 58 10.35 13.71 31.40
C GLN A 58 9.95 12.63 32.43
N ASP A 59 8.66 12.38 32.65
CA ASP A 59 8.18 11.45 33.69
C ASP A 59 7.86 10.04 33.17
N SER A 60 8.49 9.65 32.06
CA SER A 60 8.27 8.35 31.43
C SER A 60 8.74 7.18 32.32
N PRO A 61 7.88 6.24 32.76
CA PRO A 61 8.33 5.04 33.50
C PRO A 61 9.37 4.18 32.77
N ARG A 62 9.49 4.31 31.44
CA ARG A 62 10.44 3.55 30.63
C ARG A 62 10.84 4.32 29.38
N THR A 63 12.14 4.39 29.14
CA THR A 63 12.71 4.78 27.84
C THR A 63 13.09 3.53 27.06
N VAL A 64 12.76 3.54 25.77
CA VAL A 64 13.14 2.49 24.81
C VAL A 64 13.88 3.15 23.66
N LEU A 65 15.00 2.57 23.23
CA LEU A 65 15.70 2.96 22.01
C LEU A 65 15.65 1.80 21.01
N VAL A 66 15.33 2.13 19.76
CA VAL A 66 15.40 1.20 18.64
C VAL A 66 16.32 1.77 17.57
N LEU A 67 17.34 1.02 17.18
CA LEU A 67 18.25 1.37 16.09
C LEU A 67 17.85 0.62 14.83
N TYR A 68 17.71 1.37 13.73
CA TYR A 68 17.49 0.87 12.39
C TYR A 68 18.67 1.26 11.50
N ALA A 69 19.13 0.35 10.66
CA ALA A 69 20.02 0.67 9.57
C ALA A 69 19.83 -0.31 8.41
N PRO A 70 20.02 0.12 7.15
CA PRO A 70 19.97 -0.76 5.98
C PRO A 70 20.88 -1.99 6.13
N GLY A 71 20.41 -3.15 5.68
CA GLY A 71 21.13 -4.43 5.79
C GLY A 71 21.35 -4.95 7.21
N GLN A 72 20.80 -4.30 8.25
CA GLN A 72 20.97 -4.70 9.64
C GLN A 72 19.62 -5.03 10.27
N ARG A 73 19.55 -6.14 11.02
CA ARG A 73 18.38 -6.37 11.88
C ARG A 73 18.26 -5.23 12.89
N ARG A 74 17.05 -4.78 13.21
CA ARG A 74 16.87 -3.77 14.24
C ARG A 74 17.46 -4.20 15.60
N LEU A 75 17.80 -3.22 16.43
CA LEU A 75 18.27 -3.42 17.80
C LEU A 75 17.40 -2.61 18.75
N LEU A 76 16.77 -3.28 19.72
CA LEU A 76 15.95 -2.64 20.74
C LEU A 76 16.61 -2.80 22.11
N VAL A 77 16.70 -1.70 22.87
CA VAL A 77 17.10 -1.70 24.29
C VAL A 77 16.12 -0.85 25.10
N SER A 78 15.91 -1.20 26.37
CA SER A 78 15.05 -0.42 27.27
C SER A 78 15.49 -0.44 28.73
N ARG A 79 15.09 0.59 29.49
CA ARG A 79 15.25 0.65 30.95
C ARG A 79 14.03 1.26 31.63
N SER A 80 13.69 0.71 32.80
CA SER A 80 12.60 1.21 33.64
C SER A 80 13.12 2.27 34.61
N SER A 81 13.11 3.52 34.15
CA SER A 81 13.52 4.69 34.90
C SER A 81 12.99 5.93 34.21
N ALA A 82 12.58 6.91 35.00
CA ALA A 82 12.11 8.19 34.49
C ALA A 82 13.24 9.17 34.19
N GLY A 83 12.88 10.14 33.33
CA GLY A 83 13.65 11.32 32.98
C GLY A 83 15.06 11.01 32.50
N ARG A 84 15.96 11.92 32.85
CA ARG A 84 17.38 11.86 32.52
C ARG A 84 18.02 10.51 32.86
N ALA A 85 17.76 9.99 34.06
CA ALA A 85 18.31 8.70 34.49
C ALA A 85 17.79 7.52 33.64
N GLY A 86 16.60 7.66 33.04
CA GLY A 86 16.04 6.69 32.09
C GLY A 86 16.80 6.67 30.77
N LEU A 87 17.00 7.85 30.18
CA LEU A 87 17.75 8.00 28.94
C LEU A 87 19.19 7.53 29.11
N GLU A 88 19.88 8.00 30.15
CA GLU A 88 21.28 7.67 30.43
C GLU A 88 21.49 6.15 30.61
N ARG A 89 20.66 5.49 31.42
CA ARG A 89 20.75 4.04 31.61
C ARG A 89 20.43 3.26 30.34
N THR A 90 19.53 3.76 29.51
CA THR A 90 19.19 3.12 28.22
C THR A 90 20.35 3.23 27.25
N LEU A 91 21.02 4.38 27.18
CA LEU A 91 22.25 4.58 26.39
C LEU A 91 23.40 3.71 26.89
N ALA A 92 23.60 3.61 28.20
CA ALA A 92 24.60 2.71 28.78
C ALA A 92 24.35 1.24 28.36
N ARG A 93 23.09 0.79 28.41
CA ARG A 93 22.74 -0.54 27.90
C ARG A 93 22.97 -0.67 26.39
N LEU A 94 22.70 0.37 25.63
CA LEU A 94 22.96 0.34 24.19
C LEU A 94 24.45 0.12 23.92
N ALA A 95 25.33 0.83 24.65
CA ALA A 95 26.78 0.72 24.52
C ALA A 95 27.32 -0.69 24.80
N GLU A 96 26.72 -1.39 25.78
CA GLU A 96 27.07 -2.77 26.12
C GLU A 96 26.62 -3.80 25.06
N HIS A 97 25.72 -3.42 24.15
CA HIS A 97 25.12 -4.39 23.24
C HIS A 97 26.11 -4.79 22.13
N PRO A 98 26.36 -6.09 21.89
CA PRO A 98 27.40 -6.54 20.94
C PRO A 98 27.17 -6.07 19.49
N ARG A 99 25.92 -5.78 19.13
CA ARG A 99 25.52 -5.30 17.79
C ARG A 99 25.54 -3.78 17.64
N HIS A 100 25.78 -3.02 18.71
CA HIS A 100 25.71 -1.55 18.69
C HIS A 100 26.72 -0.95 17.70
N ALA A 101 28.00 -1.34 17.79
CA ALA A 101 29.05 -0.74 16.97
C ALA A 101 28.78 -0.83 15.46
N ALA A 102 28.23 -1.96 15.00
CA ALA A 102 27.88 -2.16 13.59
C ALA A 102 26.75 -1.23 13.13
N LEU A 103 25.66 -1.16 13.90
CA LEU A 103 24.52 -0.29 13.62
C LEU A 103 24.88 1.19 13.71
N ALA A 104 25.61 1.58 14.76
CA ALA A 104 25.99 2.96 15.01
C ALA A 104 26.85 3.55 13.87
N ARG A 105 27.70 2.74 13.24
CA ARG A 105 28.54 3.15 12.11
C ARG A 105 27.83 3.13 10.77
N ALA A 106 26.70 2.44 10.66
CA ALA A 106 26.03 2.25 9.39
C ALA A 106 25.59 3.58 8.75
N PRO A 107 25.70 3.71 7.42
CA PRO A 107 25.04 4.79 6.68
C PRO A 107 23.53 4.65 6.82
N GLY A 108 22.80 5.76 6.89
CA GLY A 108 21.34 5.72 7.04
C GLY A 108 20.84 5.24 8.40
N LEU A 109 21.68 5.27 9.45
CA LEU A 109 21.24 5.05 10.83
C LEU A 109 20.03 5.92 11.16
N CYS A 110 18.96 5.31 11.66
CA CYS A 110 17.82 5.97 12.28
C CYS A 110 17.64 5.44 13.71
N ILE A 111 17.30 6.33 14.63
CA ILE A 111 17.11 6.01 16.05
C ILE A 111 15.68 6.36 16.42
N GLN A 112 14.85 5.37 16.73
CA GLN A 112 13.57 5.60 17.39
C GLN A 112 13.78 5.66 18.90
N ILE A 113 13.14 6.62 19.54
CA ILE A 113 13.02 6.72 20.99
C ILE A 113 11.54 6.70 21.37
N ASP A 114 11.18 5.76 22.23
CA ASP A 114 9.84 5.66 22.79
C ASP A 114 9.86 5.94 24.29
N PHE A 115 8.97 6.82 24.71
CA PHE A 115 8.69 7.12 26.11
C PHE A 115 7.36 6.47 26.47
N VAL A 116 7.37 5.46 27.34
CA VAL A 116 6.14 4.84 27.81
C VAL A 116 5.35 5.87 28.64
N THR A 117 4.12 6.18 28.24
CA THR A 117 3.37 7.33 28.80
C THR A 117 2.71 7.05 30.16
N SER A 118 2.55 5.77 30.52
CA SER A 118 1.91 5.36 31.77
C SER A 118 2.44 4.00 32.22
N ALA A 119 2.32 3.68 33.50
CA ALA A 119 2.63 2.35 33.99
C ALA A 119 1.88 1.29 33.17
N PRO A 120 2.56 0.25 32.65
CA PRO A 120 1.89 -0.82 31.91
C PRO A 120 0.77 -1.44 32.75
N ALA A 121 -0.38 -1.70 32.13
CA ALA A 121 -1.55 -2.28 32.80
C ALA A 121 -1.73 -3.76 32.41
N PRO A 122 -2.14 -4.66 33.31
CA PRO A 122 -2.37 -6.06 32.96
C PRO A 122 -3.43 -6.23 31.88
N MET A 123 -3.25 -7.21 31.00
CA MET A 123 -4.26 -7.60 30.02
C MET A 123 -4.21 -9.11 29.74
N GLU A 124 -5.33 -9.65 29.27
CA GLU A 124 -5.39 -11.03 28.76
C GLU A 124 -5.31 -11.00 27.23
N LEU A 125 -4.15 -11.37 26.67
CA LEU A 125 -3.88 -11.28 25.22
C LEU A 125 -4.93 -11.99 24.36
N ALA A 126 -5.47 -13.11 24.83
CA ALA A 126 -6.50 -13.89 24.15
C ALA A 126 -7.90 -13.23 24.16
N ARG A 127 -8.16 -12.32 25.10
CA ARG A 127 -9.50 -11.71 25.32
C ARG A 127 -9.61 -10.25 24.87
N VAL A 128 -8.55 -9.69 24.29
CA VAL A 128 -8.56 -8.34 23.70
C VAL A 128 -8.75 -8.38 22.18
N GLY A 129 -9.25 -7.31 21.59
CA GLY A 129 -9.54 -7.24 20.15
C GLY A 129 -9.89 -5.83 19.71
N MET A 130 -9.72 -5.53 18.42
CA MET A 130 -10.00 -4.21 17.84
C MET A 130 -11.50 -3.92 17.71
N SER A 131 -12.34 -4.97 17.65
CA SER A 131 -13.80 -4.84 17.61
C SER A 131 -14.45 -4.87 19.00
N LEU A 132 -13.66 -5.07 20.06
CA LEU A 132 -14.16 -5.12 21.43
C LEU A 132 -14.27 -3.70 22.01
N GLN A 133 -14.96 -3.56 23.14
CA GLN A 133 -15.18 -2.27 23.79
C GLN A 133 -14.55 -2.22 25.19
N GLY A 134 -14.34 -0.99 25.67
CA GLY A 134 -13.82 -0.72 27.01
C GLY A 134 -12.44 -1.33 27.23
N ALA A 135 -12.23 -1.96 28.40
CA ALA A 135 -10.92 -2.54 28.76
C ALA A 135 -10.45 -3.67 27.81
N ARG A 136 -11.37 -4.28 27.05
CA ARG A 136 -11.04 -5.35 26.09
C ARG A 136 -10.72 -4.83 24.70
N HIS A 137 -11.01 -3.57 24.38
CA HIS A 137 -10.54 -2.96 23.14
C HIS A 137 -9.02 -2.94 23.13
N PHE A 138 -8.38 -3.40 22.05
CA PHE A 138 -6.95 -3.21 21.83
C PHE A 138 -6.72 -2.66 20.44
N GLU A 139 -6.06 -1.51 20.38
CA GLU A 139 -5.83 -0.81 19.11
C GLU A 139 -4.41 -1.05 18.58
N VAL A 140 -4.30 -1.88 17.54
CA VAL A 140 -3.03 -2.23 16.91
C VAL A 140 -2.36 -1.00 16.31
N GLY A 141 -1.12 -0.70 16.72
CA GLY A 141 -0.40 0.50 16.29
C GLY A 141 -0.48 1.66 17.28
N VAL A 142 -1.51 1.72 18.13
CA VAL A 142 -1.62 2.73 19.22
C VAL A 142 -1.16 2.13 20.54
N GLU A 143 -1.45 0.85 20.75
CA GLU A 143 -1.11 0.12 21.95
C GLU A 143 0.00 -0.90 21.69
N GLY A 144 0.89 -1.03 22.66
CA GLY A 144 1.99 -1.99 22.68
C GLY A 144 1.78 -3.05 23.75
N ILE A 145 2.64 -4.06 23.73
CA ILE A 145 2.57 -5.22 24.62
C ILE A 145 3.93 -5.41 25.30
N GLU A 146 3.93 -5.50 26.62
CA GLU A 146 5.05 -6.03 27.40
C GLU A 146 4.70 -7.46 27.81
N LEU A 147 5.48 -8.43 27.31
CA LEU A 147 5.41 -9.83 27.67
C LEU A 147 6.41 -10.10 28.79
N ASN A 148 5.93 -10.45 29.98
CA ASN A 148 6.77 -10.91 31.08
C ASN A 148 6.68 -12.44 31.16
N THR A 149 7.74 -13.13 30.77
CA THR A 149 7.79 -14.59 30.65
C THR A 149 8.10 -15.25 31.98
N ALA A 150 7.79 -16.55 32.09
CA ALA A 150 7.98 -17.32 33.32
C ALA A 150 9.45 -17.41 33.77
N ASP A 151 10.39 -17.36 32.83
CA ASP A 151 11.84 -17.32 33.10
C ASP A 151 12.34 -15.91 33.52
N GLY A 152 11.42 -14.97 33.76
CA GLY A 152 11.72 -13.61 34.22
C GLY A 152 12.23 -12.67 33.12
N LYS A 153 12.22 -13.09 31.85
CA LYS A 153 12.53 -12.20 30.73
C LYS A 153 11.36 -11.27 30.44
N ARG A 154 11.70 -10.14 29.82
CA ARG A 154 10.76 -9.13 29.38
C ARG A 154 10.96 -8.85 27.92
N HIS A 155 9.92 -9.03 27.12
CA HIS A 155 9.89 -8.69 25.71
C HIS A 155 8.93 -7.54 25.47
N LEU A 156 9.29 -6.64 24.55
CA LEU A 156 8.47 -5.50 24.17
C LEU A 156 8.06 -5.64 22.72
N PHE A 157 6.76 -5.44 22.48
CA PHE A 157 6.18 -5.13 21.19
C PHE A 157 5.67 -3.70 21.28
N LEU A 158 6.39 -2.76 20.66
CA LEU A 158 6.07 -1.34 20.74
C LEU A 158 4.87 -1.02 19.82
N PRO A 159 4.11 0.05 20.07
CA PRO A 159 3.02 0.43 19.16
C PRO A 159 3.46 0.52 17.69
N GLY A 160 4.62 1.13 17.42
CA GLY A 160 5.18 1.24 16.07
C GLY A 160 5.61 -0.10 15.44
N ASP A 161 5.76 -1.18 16.22
CA ASP A 161 6.11 -2.50 15.70
C ASP A 161 5.00 -3.07 14.81
N ALA A 162 3.75 -2.70 15.07
CA ALA A 162 2.65 -3.08 14.21
C ALA A 162 2.86 -2.57 12.77
N TYR A 163 3.27 -1.32 12.61
CA TYR A 163 3.56 -0.76 11.29
C TYR A 163 4.82 -1.39 10.67
N VAL A 164 5.90 -1.50 11.45
CA VAL A 164 7.17 -2.11 10.98
C VAL A 164 6.96 -3.52 10.45
N PHE A 165 6.10 -4.32 11.08
CA PHE A 165 5.83 -5.71 10.68
C PHE A 165 4.55 -5.88 9.86
N SER A 166 3.95 -4.79 9.37
CA SER A 166 2.71 -4.80 8.57
C SER A 166 1.56 -5.59 9.23
N LEU A 167 1.39 -5.43 10.55
CA LEU A 167 0.36 -6.09 11.35
C LEU A 167 -0.82 -5.13 11.53
N MET A 168 -1.99 -5.51 11.00
CA MET A 168 -3.19 -4.67 10.99
C MET A 168 -4.32 -5.23 11.86
N THR A 169 -4.17 -6.45 12.37
CA THR A 169 -5.19 -7.13 13.18
C THR A 169 -4.59 -7.78 14.43
N MET A 170 -5.41 -7.98 15.46
CA MET A 170 -4.98 -8.71 16.65
C MET A 170 -4.63 -10.17 16.39
N GLN A 171 -5.21 -10.79 15.35
CA GLN A 171 -4.82 -12.13 14.93
C GLN A 171 -3.38 -12.15 14.42
N GLN A 172 -3.02 -11.20 13.55
CA GLN A 172 -1.65 -11.04 13.04
C GLN A 172 -0.66 -10.74 14.18
N VAL A 173 -1.02 -9.86 15.12
CA VAL A 173 -0.17 -9.57 16.29
C VAL A 173 0.09 -10.83 17.11
N ARG A 174 -0.95 -11.61 17.47
CA ARG A 174 -0.76 -12.87 18.22
C ARG A 174 0.11 -13.87 17.46
N ALA A 175 -0.15 -14.05 16.16
CA ALA A 175 0.65 -14.94 15.32
C ALA A 175 2.12 -14.52 15.29
N HIS A 176 2.39 -13.21 15.13
CA HIS A 176 3.73 -12.65 15.16
C HIS A 176 4.43 -12.88 16.51
N LEU A 177 3.76 -12.63 17.63
CA LEU A 177 4.33 -12.86 18.97
C LEU A 177 4.67 -14.33 19.19
N ARG A 178 3.77 -15.25 18.82
CA ARG A 178 4.00 -16.70 18.95
C ARG A 178 5.12 -17.19 18.05
N ALA A 179 5.19 -16.70 16.81
CA ALA A 179 6.30 -17.00 15.90
C ALA A 179 7.65 -16.47 16.42
N SER A 180 7.64 -15.31 17.09
CA SER A 180 8.86 -14.65 17.58
C SER A 180 9.38 -15.21 18.90
N PHE A 181 8.49 -15.62 19.81
CA PHE A 181 8.84 -15.99 21.20
C PHE A 181 8.48 -17.43 21.58
N GLY A 182 7.77 -18.16 20.71
CA GLY A 182 7.23 -19.48 20.98
C GLY A 182 5.81 -19.43 21.56
N GLU A 183 4.95 -20.36 21.14
CA GLU A 183 3.54 -20.41 21.54
C GLU A 183 3.37 -20.60 23.06
N GLU A 184 4.04 -21.61 23.63
CA GLU A 184 4.00 -21.87 25.07
C GLU A 184 4.48 -20.67 25.89
N THR A 185 5.58 -20.04 25.47
CA THR A 185 6.12 -18.83 26.11
C THR A 185 5.10 -17.71 26.15
N VAL A 186 4.42 -17.44 25.02
CA VAL A 186 3.43 -16.37 24.91
C VAL A 186 2.19 -16.67 25.74
N ASP A 187 1.72 -17.91 25.71
CA ASP A 187 0.49 -18.31 26.41
C ASP A 187 0.69 -18.32 27.95
N GLN A 188 1.91 -18.59 28.44
CA GLN A 188 2.25 -18.52 29.87
C GLN A 188 2.69 -17.11 30.32
N ALA A 189 3.01 -16.20 29.40
CA ALA A 189 3.50 -14.88 29.75
C ALA A 189 2.41 -13.99 30.36
N ARG A 190 2.79 -13.23 31.40
CA ARG A 190 1.96 -12.14 31.89
C ARG A 190 2.07 -10.97 30.91
N CYS A 191 0.98 -10.72 30.19
CA CYS A 191 0.87 -9.65 29.21
C CYS A 191 0.44 -8.34 29.89
N MET A 192 1.15 -7.27 29.57
CA MET A 192 0.80 -5.91 29.98
C MET A 192 0.62 -5.05 28.74
N ARG A 193 -0.39 -4.18 28.72
CA ARG A 193 -0.55 -3.14 27.70
C ARG A 193 0.21 -1.88 28.07
N LEU A 194 0.75 -1.21 27.06
CA LEU A 194 1.43 0.08 27.20
C LEU A 194 1.11 1.00 26.03
N ARG A 195 1.39 2.29 26.21
CA ARG A 195 1.37 3.31 25.16
C ARG A 195 2.67 4.09 25.20
N THR A 196 3.03 4.67 24.08
CA THR A 196 4.28 5.42 23.93
C THR A 196 4.03 6.77 23.27
N ASP A 197 4.76 7.78 23.72
CA ASP A 197 5.10 8.93 22.91
C ASP A 197 6.40 8.59 22.17
N SER A 198 6.31 8.53 20.86
CA SER A 198 7.32 7.95 19.98
C SER A 198 7.93 9.01 19.07
N TYR A 199 9.25 8.95 18.89
CA TYR A 199 9.99 9.87 18.03
C TYR A 199 11.04 9.12 17.22
N LEU A 200 11.24 9.51 15.96
CA LEU A 200 12.30 9.02 15.09
C LEU A 200 13.35 10.12 14.90
N VAL A 201 14.61 9.75 15.02
CA VAL A 201 15.75 10.62 14.76
C VAL A 201 16.51 10.09 13.55
N ASP A 202 16.47 10.85 12.45
CA ASP A 202 17.16 10.58 11.20
C ASP A 202 18.17 11.70 10.87
N ALA A 203 18.67 11.76 9.63
CA ALA A 203 19.63 12.79 9.24
C ALA A 203 19.00 14.19 9.14
N GLN A 204 17.68 14.27 9.02
CA GLN A 204 16.90 15.49 8.86
C GLN A 204 16.46 16.06 10.21
N GLY A 205 16.41 15.26 11.26
CA GLY A 205 16.20 15.72 12.63
C GLY A 205 15.33 14.78 13.45
N LEU A 206 14.58 15.37 14.38
CA LEU A 206 13.66 14.69 15.29
C LEU A 206 12.22 14.80 14.76
N HIS A 207 11.56 13.65 14.58
CA HIS A 207 10.21 13.55 14.05
C HIS A 207 9.31 12.84 15.05
N ARG A 208 8.19 13.45 15.43
CA ARG A 208 7.17 12.75 16.22
C ARG A 208 6.50 11.68 15.37
N LEU A 209 6.24 10.51 15.96
CA LEU A 209 5.55 9.40 15.32
C LEU A 209 4.11 9.28 15.81
N TYR A 210 3.23 8.84 14.92
CA TYR A 210 1.89 8.35 15.24
C TYR A 210 1.72 6.97 14.59
N ARG A 211 1.42 5.94 15.39
CA ARG A 211 1.47 4.52 14.98
C ARG A 211 2.78 4.07 14.31
N GLY A 212 3.90 4.71 14.64
CA GLY A 212 5.19 4.43 14.01
C GLY A 212 5.45 5.19 12.70
N ILE A 213 4.51 6.03 12.24
CA ILE A 213 4.64 6.83 11.03
C ILE A 213 5.01 8.27 11.41
N PRO A 214 6.03 8.89 10.77
CA PRO A 214 6.37 10.29 10.99
C PRO A 214 5.19 11.23 10.70
N LEU A 215 4.94 12.17 11.61
CA LEU A 215 3.95 13.23 11.41
C LEU A 215 4.48 14.25 10.41
N VAL A 216 3.94 14.23 9.20
CA VAL A 216 4.37 15.13 8.11
C VAL A 216 3.56 16.44 8.02
N GLY A 217 2.61 16.68 8.92
CA GLY A 217 1.77 17.90 8.90
C GLY A 217 0.73 17.94 7.76
N PRO A 218 0.25 19.13 7.34
CA PRO A 218 -0.76 19.24 6.30
C PRO A 218 -0.31 18.67 4.95
N LEU A 219 -1.25 18.05 4.23
CA LEU A 219 -1.04 17.64 2.85
C LEU A 219 -0.90 18.88 1.96
N THR A 220 0.18 18.94 1.18
CA THR A 220 0.41 20.02 0.23
C THR A 220 0.74 19.42 -1.13
N ARG A 221 0.49 20.19 -2.20
CA ARG A 221 0.86 19.79 -3.57
C ARG A 221 2.33 19.41 -3.68
N GLY A 222 3.24 20.22 -3.12
CA GLY A 222 4.68 19.94 -3.16
C GLY A 222 5.08 18.64 -2.45
N LYS A 223 4.40 18.25 -1.36
CA LYS A 223 4.64 16.95 -0.70
C LYS A 223 4.16 15.79 -1.56
N LEU A 224 3.02 15.93 -2.22
CA LEU A 224 2.50 14.92 -3.15
C LEU A 224 3.44 14.75 -4.35
N GLU A 225 3.88 15.85 -4.95
CA GLU A 225 4.83 15.85 -6.07
C GLU A 225 6.17 15.23 -5.66
N HIS A 226 6.68 15.56 -4.46
CA HIS A 226 7.91 14.96 -3.95
C HIS A 226 7.77 13.46 -3.67
N ALA A 227 6.65 13.03 -3.06
CA ALA A 227 6.38 11.62 -2.82
C ALA A 227 6.25 10.83 -4.14
N LEU A 228 5.59 11.41 -5.15
CA LEU A 228 5.50 10.83 -6.49
C LEU A 228 6.89 10.70 -7.13
N GLN A 229 7.74 11.73 -7.02
CA GLN A 229 9.11 11.68 -7.53
C GLN A 229 9.91 10.53 -6.89
N LEU A 230 9.88 10.42 -5.55
CA LEU A 230 10.56 9.35 -4.83
C LEU A 230 10.08 7.95 -5.25
N ALA A 231 8.76 7.79 -5.47
CA ALA A 231 8.17 6.54 -5.93
C ALA A 231 8.63 6.17 -7.35
N VAL A 232 8.62 7.15 -8.27
CA VAL A 232 9.07 6.94 -9.66
C VAL A 232 10.57 6.65 -9.72
N ASP A 233 11.38 7.38 -8.97
CA ASP A 233 12.83 7.14 -8.87
C ASP A 233 13.11 5.72 -8.36
N HIS A 234 12.32 5.23 -7.39
CA HIS A 234 12.42 3.86 -6.92
C HIS A 234 12.04 2.85 -8.02
N ILE A 235 10.88 3.01 -8.66
CA ILE A 235 10.43 2.12 -9.75
C ILE A 235 11.47 2.04 -10.87
N GLN A 236 12.05 3.18 -11.28
CA GLN A 236 13.05 3.24 -12.33
C GLN A 236 14.38 2.60 -11.92
N ARG A 237 14.83 2.87 -10.68
CA ARG A 237 16.08 2.30 -10.15
C ARG A 237 16.00 0.78 -10.00
N GLU A 238 14.85 0.27 -9.61
CA GLU A 238 14.64 -1.17 -9.38
C GLU A 238 14.11 -1.91 -10.63
N GLN A 239 14.13 -1.28 -11.81
CA GLN A 239 13.85 -1.97 -13.06
C GLN A 239 15.08 -2.75 -13.52
N GLU A 240 14.89 -4.05 -13.78
CA GLU A 240 15.91 -4.94 -14.31
C GLU A 240 16.16 -4.68 -15.80
N ALA A 241 17.28 -5.21 -16.30
CA ALA A 241 17.71 -5.01 -17.69
C ALA A 241 16.73 -5.60 -18.72
N ASP A 242 16.01 -6.66 -18.34
CA ASP A 242 14.97 -7.29 -19.16
C ASP A 242 13.64 -6.52 -19.17
N GLY A 243 13.51 -5.47 -18.35
CA GLY A 243 12.33 -4.63 -18.22
C GLY A 243 11.43 -4.96 -17.02
N LYS A 244 11.67 -6.07 -16.32
CA LYS A 244 10.94 -6.47 -15.12
C LYS A 244 11.17 -5.46 -13.98
N TYR A 245 10.17 -5.22 -13.14
CA TYR A 245 10.34 -4.41 -11.93
C TYR A 245 10.58 -5.29 -10.71
N LEU A 246 11.20 -4.75 -9.66
CA LEU A 246 11.14 -5.35 -8.34
C LEU A 246 9.67 -5.49 -7.89
N TYR A 247 9.21 -6.73 -7.74
CA TYR A 247 7.81 -7.01 -7.41
C TYR A 247 7.48 -6.79 -5.94
N TYR A 248 8.39 -7.18 -5.06
CA TYR A 248 8.17 -7.13 -3.62
C TYR A 248 9.45 -6.75 -2.89
N TYR A 249 9.31 -5.86 -1.91
CA TYR A 249 10.38 -5.46 -1.01
C TYR A 249 9.83 -5.27 0.40
N ASP A 250 10.40 -6.01 1.35
CA ASP A 250 10.19 -5.81 2.78
C ASP A 250 11.33 -4.94 3.34
N ALA A 251 11.01 -3.68 3.59
CA ALA A 251 11.95 -2.71 4.15
C ALA A 251 12.35 -3.02 5.61
N ALA A 252 11.54 -3.75 6.37
CA ALA A 252 11.83 -4.06 7.77
C ALA A 252 12.92 -5.13 7.90
N THR A 253 13.01 -6.04 6.92
CA THR A 253 14.02 -7.10 6.87
C THR A 253 15.07 -6.90 5.79
N ASP A 254 14.94 -5.85 4.97
CA ASP A 254 15.76 -5.58 3.79
C ASP A 254 15.82 -6.79 2.85
N SER A 255 14.63 -7.27 2.47
CA SER A 255 14.44 -8.55 1.80
C SER A 255 13.49 -8.43 0.61
N ARG A 256 13.74 -9.23 -0.43
CA ARG A 256 12.85 -9.39 -1.60
C ARG A 256 11.92 -10.60 -1.47
N ARG A 257 11.97 -11.31 -0.34
CA ARG A 257 11.14 -12.49 -0.09
C ARG A 257 9.69 -12.08 0.16
N ASP A 258 8.82 -12.42 -0.78
CA ASP A 258 7.39 -12.17 -0.71
C ASP A 258 6.76 -12.91 0.48
N HIS A 259 6.06 -12.18 1.35
CA HIS A 259 5.40 -12.74 2.52
C HIS A 259 4.15 -13.55 2.17
N GLU A 260 3.52 -13.29 1.02
CA GLU A 260 2.38 -14.09 0.52
C GLU A 260 2.84 -15.39 -0.14
N HIS A 261 4.10 -15.43 -0.60
CA HIS A 261 4.71 -16.59 -1.27
C HIS A 261 6.06 -16.96 -0.62
N PRO A 262 6.11 -17.28 0.69
CA PRO A 262 7.36 -17.38 1.43
C PRO A 262 8.28 -18.53 0.97
N THR A 263 7.71 -19.55 0.32
CA THR A 263 8.43 -20.70 -0.25
C THR A 263 9.08 -20.41 -1.60
N ARG A 264 8.75 -19.27 -2.23
CA ARG A 264 9.31 -18.85 -3.51
C ARG A 264 10.58 -18.05 -3.24
N ASP A 265 11.70 -18.61 -3.65
CA ASP A 265 13.00 -17.97 -3.50
C ASP A 265 13.11 -16.76 -4.45
N PRO A 266 13.49 -15.57 -3.97
CA PRO A 266 13.47 -14.35 -4.78
C PRO A 266 14.46 -14.36 -5.94
N ASP A 267 15.52 -15.17 -5.89
CA ASP A 267 16.56 -15.18 -6.91
C ASP A 267 16.36 -16.34 -7.90
N THR A 268 15.93 -17.50 -7.42
CA THR A 268 15.85 -18.73 -8.23
C THR A 268 14.44 -19.09 -8.68
N HIS A 269 13.40 -18.67 -7.95
CA HIS A 269 12.00 -18.94 -8.31
C HIS A 269 11.07 -17.79 -7.88
N PRO A 270 11.34 -16.53 -8.27
CA PRO A 270 10.58 -15.38 -7.79
C PRO A 270 9.12 -15.48 -8.24
N TYR A 271 8.20 -15.14 -7.34
CA TYR A 271 6.83 -14.83 -7.74
C TYR A 271 6.81 -13.50 -8.51
N TYR A 272 5.99 -13.43 -9.55
CA TYR A 272 5.78 -12.18 -10.28
C TYR A 272 4.35 -12.04 -10.77
N ASN A 273 3.69 -10.93 -10.43
CA ASN A 273 2.34 -10.66 -10.92
C ASN A 273 2.40 -9.70 -12.12
N ILE A 274 2.21 -10.26 -13.32
CA ILE A 274 2.26 -9.50 -14.58
C ILE A 274 1.20 -8.38 -14.68
N LEU A 275 0.10 -8.44 -13.91
CA LEU A 275 -0.89 -7.34 -13.87
C LEU A 275 -0.26 -6.08 -13.26
N ARG A 276 0.52 -6.25 -12.17
CA ARG A 276 1.17 -5.13 -11.46
C ARG A 276 2.30 -4.50 -12.27
N HIS A 277 2.91 -5.27 -13.17
CA HIS A 277 3.94 -4.79 -14.09
C HIS A 277 3.46 -3.60 -14.93
N CYS A 278 2.23 -3.65 -15.44
CA CYS A 278 1.65 -2.57 -16.23
C CYS A 278 1.51 -1.28 -15.42
N GLY A 279 1.16 -1.39 -14.13
CA GLY A 279 1.03 -0.24 -13.22
C GLY A 279 2.34 0.53 -13.02
N GLY A 280 3.48 -0.17 -12.93
CA GLY A 280 4.80 0.49 -12.83
C GLY A 280 5.14 1.32 -14.07
N ALA A 281 4.85 0.78 -15.26
CA ALA A 281 5.08 1.46 -16.54
C ALA A 281 4.13 2.65 -16.73
N LEU A 282 2.83 2.48 -16.42
CA LEU A 282 1.84 3.55 -16.44
C LEU A 282 2.20 4.69 -15.49
N THR A 283 2.64 4.38 -14.27
CA THR A 283 3.09 5.38 -13.29
C THR A 283 4.26 6.20 -13.84
N CYS A 284 5.26 5.54 -14.43
CA CYS A 284 6.39 6.18 -15.08
C CYS A 284 5.97 7.08 -16.26
N LEU A 285 4.98 6.65 -17.04
CA LEU A 285 4.47 7.39 -18.20
C LEU A 285 3.69 8.65 -17.77
N TYR A 286 2.77 8.52 -16.80
CA TYR A 286 2.02 9.66 -16.26
C TYR A 286 2.89 10.68 -15.55
N HIS A 287 3.94 10.23 -14.85
CA HIS A 287 4.92 11.14 -14.27
C HIS A 287 5.66 11.93 -15.36
N GLY A 288 6.02 11.29 -16.47
CA GLY A 288 6.61 11.94 -17.64
C GLY A 288 5.68 13.01 -18.23
N GLN A 289 4.40 12.67 -18.42
CA GLN A 289 3.38 13.62 -18.89
C GLN A 289 3.26 14.84 -17.97
N LEU A 290 3.12 14.61 -16.66
CA LEU A 290 2.93 15.66 -15.66
C LEU A 290 4.11 16.63 -15.62
N ASN A 291 5.33 16.13 -15.83
CA ASN A 291 6.56 16.92 -15.79
C ASN A 291 7.07 17.32 -17.18
N HIS A 292 6.31 17.03 -18.24
CA HIS A 292 6.68 17.28 -19.64
C HIS A 292 8.08 16.76 -19.98
N THR A 293 8.38 15.52 -19.63
CA THR A 293 9.68 14.88 -19.80
C THR A 293 9.58 13.45 -20.30
N ASP A 294 10.53 13.08 -21.15
CA ASP A 294 10.63 11.76 -21.77
C ASP A 294 11.62 10.84 -21.03
N ALA A 295 12.14 11.27 -19.88
CA ALA A 295 13.19 10.56 -19.14
C ALA A 295 12.83 9.10 -18.82
N SER A 296 11.53 8.80 -18.65
CA SER A 296 11.04 7.46 -18.35
C SER A 296 10.77 6.59 -19.60
N HIS A 297 10.72 7.16 -20.81
CA HIS A 297 10.26 6.45 -22.02
C HIS A 297 11.09 5.22 -22.34
N ALA A 298 12.40 5.25 -22.13
CA ALA A 298 13.25 4.09 -22.33
C ALA A 298 12.92 2.94 -21.37
N GLY A 299 12.62 3.24 -20.10
CA GLY A 299 12.19 2.24 -19.12
C GLY A 299 10.80 1.70 -19.42
N VAL A 300 9.87 2.56 -19.84
CA VAL A 300 8.52 2.15 -20.27
C VAL A 300 8.59 1.21 -21.47
N ARG A 301 9.43 1.49 -22.48
CA ARG A 301 9.64 0.58 -23.61
C ARG A 301 10.16 -0.78 -23.18
N ARG A 302 11.17 -0.83 -22.31
CA ARG A 302 11.68 -2.12 -21.79
C ARG A 302 10.58 -2.91 -21.07
N ALA A 303 9.73 -2.23 -20.30
CA ALA A 303 8.59 -2.89 -19.66
C ALA A 303 7.60 -3.45 -20.71
N ILE A 304 7.27 -2.68 -21.74
CA ILE A 304 6.41 -3.17 -22.83
C ILE A 304 7.04 -4.36 -23.56
N ASP A 305 8.35 -4.30 -23.84
CA ASP A 305 9.08 -5.38 -24.49
C ASP A 305 9.06 -6.65 -23.62
N TYR A 306 9.29 -6.54 -22.31
CA TYR A 306 9.12 -7.64 -21.36
C TYR A 306 7.71 -8.22 -21.41
N LEU A 307 6.69 -7.37 -21.35
CA LEU A 307 5.28 -7.76 -21.39
C LEU A 307 4.93 -8.51 -22.68
N ALA A 308 5.49 -8.10 -23.82
CA ALA A 308 5.32 -8.80 -25.09
C ALA A 308 5.88 -10.23 -25.05
N THR A 309 7.01 -10.46 -24.35
CA THR A 309 7.55 -11.82 -24.15
C THR A 309 6.63 -12.73 -23.34
N GLN A 310 5.73 -12.14 -22.54
CA GLN A 310 4.73 -12.86 -21.74
C GLN A 310 3.46 -13.13 -22.53
N SER A 311 3.38 -12.80 -23.82
CA SER A 311 2.17 -13.02 -24.62
C SER A 311 2.18 -14.38 -25.32
N ARG A 312 0.97 -14.89 -25.61
CA ARG A 312 0.76 -16.04 -26.50
C ARG A 312 -0.15 -15.64 -27.64
N ASP A 313 0.36 -15.77 -28.86
CA ASP A 313 -0.41 -15.53 -30.08
C ASP A 313 -1.25 -16.77 -30.46
N TYR A 314 -2.38 -16.51 -31.10
CA TYR A 314 -3.27 -17.53 -31.68
C TYR A 314 -4.12 -16.92 -32.81
N ASP A 315 -4.64 -17.74 -33.71
CA ASP A 315 -5.46 -17.26 -34.83
C ASP A 315 -6.95 -17.25 -34.52
N THR A 316 -7.65 -16.25 -35.06
CA THR A 316 -9.12 -16.14 -35.00
C THR A 316 -9.68 -15.84 -36.40
N PRO A 317 -10.98 -16.07 -36.64
CA PRO A 317 -11.61 -15.67 -37.91
C PRO A 317 -11.46 -14.17 -38.23
N GLU A 318 -11.33 -13.32 -37.21
CA GLU A 318 -11.12 -11.86 -37.32
C GLU A 318 -9.62 -11.48 -37.37
N GLY A 319 -8.72 -12.45 -37.51
CA GLY A 319 -7.27 -12.28 -37.61
C GLY A 319 -6.50 -12.71 -36.34
N PRO A 320 -5.17 -12.47 -36.29
CA PRO A 320 -4.35 -12.91 -35.17
C PRO A 320 -4.74 -12.22 -33.85
N ALA A 321 -4.77 -12.95 -32.76
CA ALA A 321 -5.07 -12.44 -31.43
C ALA A 321 -3.98 -12.88 -30.44
N ALA A 322 -3.92 -12.21 -29.30
CA ALA A 322 -2.92 -12.51 -28.26
C ALA A 322 -3.52 -12.34 -26.87
N TYR A 323 -3.00 -13.08 -25.91
CA TYR A 323 -3.29 -12.87 -24.49
C TYR A 323 -2.01 -12.89 -23.67
N ILE A 324 -2.02 -12.19 -22.53
CA ILE A 324 -0.91 -12.25 -21.57
C ILE A 324 -0.98 -13.56 -20.79
N TYR A 325 0.13 -14.28 -20.76
CA TYR A 325 0.32 -15.55 -20.09
C TYR A 325 1.51 -15.49 -19.13
N SER A 326 1.23 -15.56 -17.83
CA SER A 326 2.26 -15.57 -16.80
C SER A 326 1.81 -16.39 -15.61
N GLU A 327 2.75 -16.99 -14.87
CA GLU A 327 2.44 -17.82 -13.69
C GLU A 327 1.37 -18.90 -13.98
N ARG A 328 1.50 -19.51 -15.17
CA ARG A 328 0.61 -20.56 -15.69
C ARG A 328 -0.85 -20.13 -15.88
N LYS A 329 -1.10 -18.83 -16.01
CA LYS A 329 -2.44 -18.23 -16.07
C LYS A 329 -2.52 -17.17 -17.17
N ALA A 330 -3.65 -17.10 -17.86
CA ALA A 330 -4.05 -15.99 -18.71
C ALA A 330 -5.26 -15.30 -18.09
N LYS A 331 -5.00 -14.26 -17.30
CA LYS A 331 -6.02 -13.45 -16.62
C LYS A 331 -6.54 -12.40 -17.57
N LEU A 332 -7.86 -12.24 -17.66
CA LEU A 332 -8.50 -11.20 -18.47
C LEU A 332 -7.94 -9.80 -18.15
N GLY A 333 -7.81 -9.48 -16.85
CA GLY A 333 -7.24 -8.23 -16.38
C GLY A 333 -5.80 -7.96 -16.82
N GLY A 334 -4.99 -9.02 -16.96
CA GLY A 334 -3.62 -8.91 -17.47
C GLY A 334 -3.56 -8.42 -18.91
N SER A 335 -4.42 -8.97 -19.78
CA SER A 335 -4.56 -8.49 -21.16
C SER A 335 -5.20 -7.10 -21.22
N GLY A 336 -6.15 -6.79 -20.32
CA GLY A 336 -6.79 -5.49 -20.20
C GLY A 336 -5.81 -4.35 -19.88
N LEU A 337 -5.04 -4.51 -18.80
CA LEU A 337 -4.03 -3.54 -18.40
C LEU A 337 -2.86 -3.44 -19.40
N ALA A 338 -2.49 -4.54 -20.05
CA ALA A 338 -1.52 -4.52 -21.13
C ALA A 338 -2.00 -3.66 -22.30
N LEU A 339 -3.25 -3.86 -22.75
CA LEU A 339 -3.83 -3.04 -23.81
C LEU A 339 -3.91 -1.56 -23.41
N TYR A 340 -4.29 -1.29 -22.17
CA TYR A 340 -4.33 0.08 -21.63
C TYR A 340 -2.94 0.75 -21.68
N LEU A 341 -1.89 0.07 -21.23
CA LEU A 341 -0.51 0.57 -21.29
C LEU A 341 -0.05 0.85 -22.73
N LEU A 342 -0.32 -0.06 -23.66
CA LEU A 342 0.07 0.11 -25.06
C LEU A 342 -0.65 1.31 -25.70
N ALA A 343 -1.95 1.45 -25.42
CA ALA A 343 -2.74 2.55 -25.92
C ALA A 343 -2.29 3.89 -25.33
N GLU A 344 -2.07 3.95 -24.02
CA GLU A 344 -1.56 5.13 -23.35
C GLU A 344 -0.18 5.53 -23.88
N TYR A 345 0.71 4.58 -24.09
CA TYR A 345 2.04 4.84 -24.64
C TYR A 345 1.96 5.49 -26.02
N GLU A 346 1.19 4.94 -26.95
CA GLU A 346 1.03 5.51 -28.30
C GLU A 346 0.37 6.88 -28.27
N LEU A 347 -0.70 7.06 -27.48
CA LEU A 347 -1.40 8.35 -27.33
C LEU A 347 -0.50 9.44 -26.74
N THR A 348 0.38 9.08 -25.81
CA THR A 348 1.26 10.01 -25.10
C THR A 348 2.48 10.40 -25.92
N THR A 349 3.09 9.42 -26.57
CA THR A 349 4.42 9.57 -27.18
C THR A 349 4.34 9.73 -28.71
N GLY A 350 3.21 9.39 -29.32
CA GLY A 350 3.07 9.27 -30.78
C GLY A 350 3.77 8.04 -31.37
N ASP A 351 4.39 7.19 -30.56
CA ASP A 351 5.18 6.04 -31.00
C ASP A 351 4.31 4.77 -31.13
N GLY A 352 3.79 4.55 -32.34
CA GLY A 352 2.91 3.42 -32.66
C GLY A 352 3.61 2.08 -32.90
N ARG A 353 4.89 1.89 -32.50
CA ARG A 353 5.62 0.64 -32.79
C ARG A 353 4.95 -0.62 -32.24
N TYR A 354 4.19 -0.48 -31.16
CA TYR A 354 3.51 -1.59 -30.51
C TYR A 354 2.06 -1.77 -30.98
N ARG A 355 1.61 -0.97 -31.95
CA ARG A 355 0.25 -1.03 -32.49
C ARG A 355 -0.18 -2.43 -32.91
N PRO A 356 0.63 -3.21 -33.66
CA PRO A 356 0.24 -4.57 -34.03
C PRO A 356 0.01 -5.50 -32.83
N PHE A 357 0.70 -5.27 -31.71
CA PHE A 357 0.50 -6.04 -30.48
C PHE A 357 -0.79 -5.60 -29.77
N ALA A 358 -1.05 -4.29 -29.69
CA ALA A 358 -2.30 -3.74 -29.16
C ALA A 358 -3.52 -4.28 -29.92
N ASP A 359 -3.48 -4.30 -31.25
CA ASP A 359 -4.57 -4.83 -32.08
C ASP A 359 -4.89 -6.31 -31.77
N ARG A 360 -3.86 -7.12 -31.46
CA ARG A 360 -4.03 -8.54 -31.12
C ARG A 360 -4.65 -8.73 -29.72
N LEU A 361 -4.24 -7.92 -28.75
CA LEU A 361 -4.84 -7.93 -27.41
C LEU A 361 -6.30 -7.43 -27.46
N ALA A 362 -6.59 -6.38 -28.21
CA ALA A 362 -7.95 -5.84 -28.38
C ALA A 362 -8.90 -6.88 -28.97
N ARG A 363 -8.47 -7.60 -30.02
CA ARG A 363 -9.24 -8.71 -30.59
C ARG A 363 -9.49 -9.83 -29.59
N HIS A 364 -8.47 -10.21 -28.82
CA HIS A 364 -8.64 -11.22 -27.77
C HIS A 364 -9.69 -10.80 -26.72
N LEU A 365 -9.57 -9.60 -26.17
CA LEU A 365 -10.48 -9.06 -25.14
C LEU A 365 -11.91 -8.95 -25.66
N ALA A 366 -12.11 -8.44 -26.89
CA ALA A 366 -13.42 -8.35 -27.50
C ALA A 366 -14.09 -9.73 -27.68
N ARG A 367 -13.29 -10.79 -27.90
CA ARG A 367 -13.78 -12.18 -27.99
C ARG A 367 -14.04 -12.82 -26.63
N GLN A 368 -13.57 -12.24 -25.51
CA GLN A 368 -13.89 -12.75 -24.18
C GLN A 368 -15.30 -12.37 -23.72
N VAL A 369 -15.99 -11.45 -24.41
CA VAL A 369 -17.39 -11.13 -24.16
C VAL A 369 -18.28 -12.22 -24.76
N THR A 370 -18.93 -13.00 -23.90
CA THR A 370 -19.82 -14.10 -24.28
C THR A 370 -21.12 -13.58 -24.91
N ALA A 371 -21.99 -14.51 -25.33
CA ALA A 371 -23.33 -14.18 -25.82
C ALA A 371 -24.21 -13.53 -24.74
N SER A 372 -24.03 -13.87 -23.45
CA SER A 372 -24.75 -13.23 -22.33
C SER A 372 -24.19 -11.84 -21.99
N GLY A 373 -23.01 -11.50 -22.49
CA GLY A 373 -22.28 -10.30 -22.12
C GLY A 373 -21.32 -10.50 -20.96
N GLU A 374 -21.33 -11.65 -20.28
CA GLU A 374 -20.30 -11.93 -19.27
C GLU A 374 -18.91 -11.99 -19.93
N PHE A 375 -17.89 -11.51 -19.24
CA PHE A 375 -16.51 -11.74 -19.66
C PHE A 375 -15.99 -13.08 -19.14
N ILE A 376 -15.21 -13.78 -19.97
CA ILE A 376 -14.38 -14.89 -19.51
C ILE A 376 -13.22 -14.35 -18.65
N TYR A 377 -13.22 -14.65 -17.34
CA TYR A 377 -12.27 -14.06 -16.38
C TYR A 377 -10.83 -14.58 -16.53
N TYR A 378 -10.69 -15.84 -16.97
CA TYR A 378 -9.43 -16.47 -17.29
C TYR A 378 -9.57 -17.18 -18.63
N SER A 379 -8.67 -16.97 -19.57
CA SER A 379 -8.63 -17.81 -20.78
C SER A 379 -7.84 -19.10 -20.53
N ILE A 380 -6.88 -19.06 -19.60
CA ILE A 380 -6.08 -20.21 -19.15
C ILE A 380 -5.92 -20.14 -17.62
N TYR A 381 -6.16 -21.24 -16.92
CA TYR A 381 -5.87 -21.39 -15.49
C TYR A 381 -5.06 -22.69 -15.24
N LEU A 382 -3.86 -22.56 -14.69
CA LEU A 382 -2.93 -23.67 -14.45
C LEU A 382 -2.69 -24.52 -15.72
N ASP A 383 -2.36 -23.85 -16.81
CA ASP A 383 -2.17 -24.41 -18.17
C ASP A 383 -3.42 -25.04 -18.82
N LYS A 384 -4.61 -24.90 -18.22
CA LYS A 384 -5.87 -25.43 -18.79
C LYS A 384 -6.76 -24.32 -19.34
N PRO A 385 -7.35 -24.47 -20.53
CA PRO A 385 -8.32 -23.51 -21.03
C PRO A 385 -9.59 -23.52 -20.17
N ILE A 386 -10.16 -22.33 -19.98
CA ILE A 386 -11.45 -22.15 -19.31
C ILE A 386 -12.47 -21.73 -20.37
N ASP A 387 -13.62 -22.40 -20.35
CA ASP A 387 -14.76 -22.09 -21.21
C ASP A 387 -15.86 -21.38 -20.41
N GLU A 388 -16.94 -21.00 -21.09
CA GLU A 388 -18.09 -20.31 -20.46
C GLU A 388 -18.68 -21.09 -19.29
N LYS A 389 -18.65 -22.43 -19.32
CA LYS A 389 -19.22 -23.28 -18.27
C LYS A 389 -18.39 -23.22 -16.99
N GLY A 390 -17.06 -23.20 -17.12
CA GLY A 390 -16.14 -23.09 -15.99
C GLY A 390 -15.96 -21.65 -15.47
N ASN A 391 -16.48 -20.64 -16.16
CA ASN A 391 -16.18 -19.23 -15.88
C ASN A 391 -16.58 -18.78 -14.46
N ALA A 392 -17.71 -19.28 -13.95
CA ALA A 392 -18.27 -18.87 -12.66
C ALA A 392 -17.31 -19.10 -11.47
N ASP A 393 -16.49 -20.16 -11.52
CA ASP A 393 -15.54 -20.52 -10.46
C ASP A 393 -14.35 -19.56 -10.36
N TYR A 394 -14.19 -18.66 -11.34
CA TYR A 394 -13.06 -17.74 -11.45
C TYR A 394 -13.45 -16.27 -11.40
N PHE A 395 -14.62 -15.99 -10.84
CA PHE A 395 -15.18 -14.65 -10.71
C PHE A 395 -14.17 -13.61 -10.19
N SER A 396 -14.20 -12.41 -10.78
CA SER A 396 -13.40 -11.26 -10.36
C SER A 396 -14.15 -9.96 -10.65
N PHE A 397 -14.23 -9.08 -9.65
CA PHE A 397 -14.74 -7.71 -9.86
C PHE A 397 -13.81 -6.86 -10.73
N TYR A 398 -12.50 -7.06 -10.58
CA TYR A 398 -11.50 -6.19 -11.19
C TYR A 398 -11.32 -6.47 -12.69
N TYR A 399 -11.25 -7.74 -13.08
CA TYR A 399 -10.81 -8.10 -14.43
C TYR A 399 -11.72 -7.60 -15.56
N PRO A 400 -13.07 -7.66 -15.44
CA PRO A 400 -13.94 -7.06 -16.45
C PRO A 400 -13.72 -5.55 -16.57
N GLY A 401 -13.58 -4.85 -15.44
CA GLY A 401 -13.31 -3.41 -15.42
C GLY A 401 -11.98 -3.05 -16.08
N GLU A 402 -10.92 -3.80 -15.78
CA GLU A 402 -9.59 -3.63 -16.39
C GLU A 402 -9.64 -3.88 -17.91
N ALA A 403 -10.41 -4.88 -18.37
CA ALA A 403 -10.62 -5.14 -19.80
C ALA A 403 -11.40 -4.02 -20.49
N VAL A 404 -12.47 -3.52 -19.86
CA VAL A 404 -13.23 -2.35 -20.37
C VAL A 404 -12.33 -1.13 -20.45
N CYS A 405 -11.50 -0.85 -19.43
CA CYS A 405 -10.52 0.23 -19.46
C CYS A 405 -9.57 0.11 -20.66
N GLY A 406 -8.94 -1.06 -20.84
CA GLY A 406 -8.02 -1.31 -21.95
C GLY A 406 -8.67 -1.09 -23.31
N LEU A 407 -9.87 -1.67 -23.53
CA LEU A 407 -10.62 -1.48 -24.77
C LEU A 407 -11.03 -0.02 -24.98
N ALA A 408 -11.54 0.65 -23.94
CA ALA A 408 -11.93 2.05 -24.00
C ALA A 408 -10.77 2.95 -24.42
N ARG A 409 -9.60 2.77 -23.81
CA ARG A 409 -8.42 3.57 -24.13
C ARG A 409 -7.90 3.29 -25.54
N TYR A 410 -7.86 2.02 -25.94
CA TYR A 410 -7.45 1.60 -27.28
C TYR A 410 -8.35 2.20 -28.38
N LEU A 411 -9.64 2.41 -28.13
CA LEU A 411 -10.57 2.95 -29.14
C LEU A 411 -10.18 4.35 -29.64
N HIS A 412 -9.39 5.12 -28.89
CA HIS A 412 -8.88 6.43 -29.34
C HIS A 412 -7.87 6.30 -30.47
N LEU A 413 -7.27 5.12 -30.62
CA LEU A 413 -6.35 4.77 -31.69
C LEU A 413 -7.06 4.16 -32.91
N VAL A 414 -8.31 3.72 -32.75
CA VAL A 414 -9.09 3.03 -33.78
C VAL A 414 -9.83 4.05 -34.65
N PRO A 415 -9.81 3.92 -35.99
CA PRO A 415 -10.62 4.76 -36.88
C PRO A 415 -12.12 4.64 -36.57
N ASP A 416 -12.87 5.74 -36.68
CA ASP A 416 -14.31 5.79 -36.37
C ASP A 416 -15.11 4.66 -37.02
N ALA A 417 -14.82 4.33 -38.28
CA ALA A 417 -15.51 3.29 -39.05
C ALA A 417 -15.34 1.86 -38.49
N GLU A 418 -14.31 1.61 -37.67
CA GLU A 418 -13.99 0.30 -37.12
C GLU A 418 -14.47 0.14 -35.67
N ARG A 419 -14.92 1.22 -35.01
CA ARG A 419 -15.32 1.17 -33.59
C ARG A 419 -16.64 0.45 -33.33
N ALA A 420 -17.55 0.43 -34.32
CA ALA A 420 -18.91 -0.08 -34.14
C ALA A 420 -18.95 -1.54 -33.61
N GLY A 421 -18.06 -2.41 -34.10
CA GLY A 421 -17.97 -3.79 -33.63
C GLY A 421 -17.51 -3.94 -32.18
N TYR A 422 -16.68 -3.00 -31.69
CA TYR A 422 -16.26 -2.95 -30.29
C TYR A 422 -17.37 -2.38 -29.41
N PHE A 423 -18.06 -1.32 -29.85
CA PHE A 423 -19.17 -0.72 -29.10
C PHE A 423 -20.31 -1.71 -28.87
N GLU A 424 -20.67 -2.53 -29.86
CA GLU A 424 -21.69 -3.57 -29.71
C GLU A 424 -21.34 -4.55 -28.57
N ARG A 425 -20.09 -5.04 -28.55
CA ARG A 425 -19.60 -5.96 -27.53
C ARG A 425 -19.51 -5.29 -26.16
N LEU A 426 -19.05 -4.05 -26.09
CA LEU A 426 -18.97 -3.27 -24.86
C LEU A 426 -20.36 -2.97 -24.29
N HIS A 427 -21.37 -2.68 -25.12
CA HIS A 427 -22.75 -2.53 -24.66
C HIS A 427 -23.30 -3.80 -24.03
N ARG A 428 -23.07 -4.98 -24.65
CA ARG A 428 -23.45 -6.26 -24.03
C ARG A 428 -22.73 -6.46 -22.71
N ALA A 429 -21.42 -6.21 -22.67
CA ALA A 429 -20.63 -6.39 -21.47
C ALA A 429 -21.09 -5.48 -20.33
N LEU A 430 -21.27 -4.18 -20.60
CA LEU A 430 -21.78 -3.23 -19.63
C LEU A 430 -23.20 -3.58 -19.18
N HIS A 431 -24.06 -4.06 -20.07
CA HIS A 431 -25.38 -4.53 -19.70
C HIS A 431 -25.31 -5.68 -18.68
N TYR A 432 -24.46 -6.69 -18.93
CA TYR A 432 -24.25 -7.77 -17.97
C TYR A 432 -23.70 -7.25 -16.64
N LEU A 433 -22.62 -6.46 -16.68
CA LEU A 433 -21.92 -5.99 -15.48
C LEU A 433 -22.79 -5.11 -14.56
N ILE A 434 -23.66 -4.28 -15.14
CA ILE A 434 -24.51 -3.31 -14.42
C ILE A 434 -25.85 -3.91 -14.01
N HIS A 435 -26.47 -4.74 -14.85
CA HIS A 435 -27.86 -5.16 -14.62
C HIS A 435 -28.00 -6.63 -14.22
N ILE A 436 -27.17 -7.53 -14.78
CA ILE A 436 -27.30 -8.98 -14.59
C ILE A 436 -26.42 -9.47 -13.44
N ARG A 437 -25.13 -9.13 -13.47
CA ARG A 437 -24.13 -9.55 -12.49
C ARG A 437 -24.53 -9.23 -11.03
N PRO A 438 -25.10 -8.06 -10.68
CA PRO A 438 -25.54 -7.81 -9.31
C PRO A 438 -26.64 -8.75 -8.81
N GLN A 439 -27.41 -9.34 -9.72
CA GLN A 439 -28.47 -10.30 -9.39
C GLN A 439 -27.91 -11.72 -9.30
N GLU A 440 -27.13 -12.14 -10.29
CA GLU A 440 -26.59 -13.51 -10.40
C GLU A 440 -25.40 -13.78 -9.47
N ARG A 441 -24.70 -12.72 -9.03
CA ARG A 441 -23.51 -12.79 -8.17
C ARG A 441 -23.70 -11.97 -6.88
N ALA A 442 -24.95 -11.82 -6.41
CA ALA A 442 -25.28 -10.98 -5.26
C ALA A 442 -24.47 -11.30 -4.00
N ASP A 443 -24.12 -12.58 -3.81
CA ASP A 443 -23.29 -13.10 -2.71
C ASP A 443 -21.84 -12.60 -2.74
N GLN A 444 -21.36 -12.12 -3.88
CA GLN A 444 -20.01 -11.59 -4.04
C GLN A 444 -19.90 -10.11 -3.62
N TYR A 445 -21.02 -9.38 -3.57
CA TYR A 445 -21.01 -7.94 -3.27
C TYR A 445 -20.85 -7.69 -1.77
N THR A 446 -20.12 -6.61 -1.44
CA THR A 446 -19.91 -6.16 -0.05
C THR A 446 -20.48 -4.76 0.14
N SER A 447 -20.42 -4.25 1.37
CA SER A 447 -20.94 -2.91 1.70
C SER A 447 -20.16 -1.76 1.02
N VAL A 448 -18.92 -2.01 0.58
CA VAL A 448 -18.08 -1.07 -0.15
C VAL A 448 -17.90 -1.57 -1.59
N PRO A 449 -18.37 -0.84 -2.62
CA PRO A 449 -18.28 -1.29 -4.01
C PRO A 449 -16.84 -1.60 -4.44
N SER A 450 -16.65 -2.57 -5.33
CA SER A 450 -15.33 -3.06 -5.77
C SER A 450 -15.03 -2.77 -7.26
N ASP A 451 -15.95 -2.11 -7.96
CA ASP A 451 -15.94 -1.94 -9.42
C ASP A 451 -15.19 -0.69 -9.91
N ALA A 452 -14.14 -0.28 -9.20
CA ALA A 452 -13.45 0.96 -9.49
C ALA A 452 -12.86 1.05 -10.91
N TRP A 453 -12.30 -0.06 -11.42
CA TRP A 453 -11.83 -0.12 -12.81
C TRP A 453 -12.98 -0.07 -13.82
N LEU A 454 -14.16 -0.61 -13.49
CA LEU A 454 -15.32 -0.47 -14.37
C LEU A 454 -15.79 0.98 -14.40
N MET A 455 -15.77 1.68 -13.25
CA MET A 455 -16.09 3.11 -13.19
C MET A 455 -15.14 3.93 -14.08
N MET A 456 -13.84 3.65 -14.03
CA MET A 456 -12.85 4.28 -14.91
C MET A 456 -13.09 3.93 -16.38
N GLY A 457 -13.38 2.67 -16.70
CA GLY A 457 -13.63 2.23 -18.07
C GLY A 457 -14.85 2.95 -18.68
N ILE A 458 -15.93 3.09 -17.90
CA ILE A 458 -17.11 3.86 -18.30
C ILE A 458 -16.77 5.35 -18.49
N LYS A 459 -15.94 5.93 -17.61
CA LYS A 459 -15.46 7.31 -17.77
C LYS A 459 -14.67 7.49 -19.06
N GLU A 460 -13.74 6.60 -19.40
CA GLU A 460 -13.01 6.67 -20.68
C GLU A 460 -13.98 6.51 -21.88
N LEU A 461 -14.95 5.59 -21.79
CA LEU A 461 -15.93 5.41 -22.86
C LEU A 461 -16.84 6.62 -23.08
N TRP A 462 -16.97 7.51 -22.10
CA TRP A 462 -17.85 8.67 -22.20
C TRP A 462 -17.42 9.67 -23.28
N ASP A 463 -16.17 9.62 -23.73
CA ASP A 463 -15.67 10.44 -24.84
C ASP A 463 -16.39 10.11 -26.16
N TYR A 464 -16.98 8.92 -26.28
CA TYR A 464 -17.72 8.47 -27.46
C TYR A 464 -19.24 8.66 -27.31
N PRO A 465 -19.89 9.46 -28.17
CA PRO A 465 -21.34 9.67 -28.12
C PRO A 465 -22.16 8.38 -28.11
N ASP A 466 -21.77 7.37 -28.89
CA ASP A 466 -22.45 6.07 -28.97
C ASP A 466 -22.46 5.30 -27.62
N MET A 467 -21.48 5.58 -26.76
CA MET A 467 -21.33 4.91 -25.46
C MET A 467 -21.99 5.70 -24.32
N ARG A 468 -22.58 6.87 -24.58
CA ARG A 468 -23.21 7.70 -23.54
C ARG A 468 -24.60 7.18 -23.21
N ARG A 469 -24.75 6.57 -22.04
CA ARG A 469 -26.04 6.12 -21.52
C ARG A 469 -26.23 6.50 -20.05
N GLN A 470 -27.48 6.79 -19.69
CA GLN A 470 -27.84 7.22 -18.34
C GLN A 470 -27.57 6.12 -17.30
N ASP A 471 -27.83 4.85 -17.63
CA ASP A 471 -27.58 3.73 -16.72
C ASP A 471 -26.08 3.54 -16.40
N TYR A 472 -25.20 3.86 -17.35
CA TYR A 472 -23.76 3.82 -17.12
C TYR A 472 -23.31 4.94 -16.20
N LEU A 473 -23.86 6.14 -16.41
CA LEU A 473 -23.63 7.29 -15.55
C LEU A 473 -24.12 7.03 -14.11
N ASP A 474 -25.34 6.51 -13.99
CA ASP A 474 -25.97 6.22 -12.69
C ASP A 474 -25.18 5.19 -11.90
N PHE A 475 -24.64 4.17 -12.57
CA PHE A 475 -23.72 3.20 -11.96
C PHE A 475 -22.50 3.89 -11.35
N VAL A 476 -21.77 4.68 -12.14
CA VAL A 476 -20.55 5.37 -11.68
C VAL A 476 -20.83 6.30 -10.50
N PHE A 477 -21.87 7.12 -10.56
CA PHE A 477 -22.20 8.03 -9.47
C PHE A 477 -22.83 7.33 -8.26
N GLY A 478 -23.51 6.19 -8.47
CA GLY A 478 -24.06 5.34 -7.41
C GLY A 478 -22.95 4.76 -6.55
N ASP A 479 -22.00 4.07 -7.18
CA ASP A 479 -20.86 3.45 -6.50
C ASP A 479 -20.00 4.48 -5.78
N ALA A 480 -19.73 5.63 -6.41
CA ALA A 480 -18.97 6.70 -5.78
C ALA A 480 -19.62 7.23 -4.50
N ARG A 481 -20.96 7.42 -4.51
CA ARG A 481 -21.69 7.85 -3.30
C ARG A 481 -21.62 6.80 -2.21
N GLN A 482 -21.73 5.51 -2.56
CA GLN A 482 -21.65 4.43 -1.59
C GLN A 482 -20.24 4.30 -1.01
N MET A 483 -19.20 4.41 -1.83
CA MET A 483 -17.81 4.47 -1.39
C MET A 483 -17.58 5.63 -0.41
N ILE A 484 -17.99 6.85 -0.76
CA ILE A 484 -17.85 8.04 0.11
C ILE A 484 -18.63 7.88 1.42
N ALA A 485 -19.82 7.29 1.37
CA ALA A 485 -20.62 7.01 2.56
C ALA A 485 -19.94 6.01 3.53
N GLN A 486 -19.01 5.20 3.02
CA GLN A 486 -18.22 4.22 3.79
C GLN A 486 -16.79 4.69 4.06
N MET A 487 -16.53 6.00 3.99
CA MET A 487 -15.27 6.60 4.41
C MET A 487 -15.40 7.20 5.80
N TYR A 488 -14.37 7.04 6.63
CA TYR A 488 -14.31 7.74 7.91
C TYR A 488 -14.20 9.25 7.69
N LYS A 489 -15.03 10.01 8.41
CA LYS A 489 -14.99 11.47 8.41
C LYS A 489 -14.06 11.97 9.50
N VAL A 490 -13.54 13.18 9.34
CA VAL A 490 -12.62 13.80 10.31
C VAL A 490 -13.27 13.94 11.68
N ASP A 491 -14.56 14.22 11.78
CA ASP A 491 -15.26 14.38 13.07
C ASP A 491 -15.68 13.05 13.71
N THR A 492 -15.97 12.02 12.92
CA THR A 492 -16.46 10.72 13.42
C THR A 492 -15.39 9.63 13.52
N ALA A 493 -14.22 9.81 12.89
CA ALA A 493 -13.17 8.80 12.88
C ALA A 493 -12.73 8.42 14.31
N PRO A 494 -12.68 7.12 14.67
CA PRO A 494 -12.22 6.67 15.99
C PRO A 494 -10.79 7.11 16.31
N TYR A 495 -9.95 7.13 15.27
CA TYR A 495 -8.57 7.60 15.34
C TYR A 495 -8.31 8.65 14.25
N PRO A 496 -7.45 9.66 14.49
CA PRO A 496 -7.20 10.76 13.54
C PRO A 496 -6.76 10.31 12.14
N ASP A 497 -5.98 9.24 12.07
CA ASP A 497 -5.41 8.68 10.84
C ASP A 497 -6.40 7.81 10.05
N TYR A 498 -7.58 7.51 10.62
CA TYR A 498 -8.61 6.76 9.91
C TYR A 498 -9.36 7.63 8.89
N ALA A 499 -9.39 8.95 9.10
CA ALA A 499 -10.14 9.87 8.26
C ALA A 499 -9.74 9.76 6.78
N GLY A 500 -10.73 9.55 5.91
CA GLY A 500 -10.54 9.29 4.49
C GLY A 500 -10.33 7.82 4.11
N GLY A 501 -10.11 6.92 5.07
CA GLY A 501 -10.04 5.48 4.83
C GLY A 501 -11.43 4.83 4.73
N PHE A 502 -11.53 3.73 3.97
CA PHE A 502 -12.77 2.96 3.85
C PHE A 502 -12.99 2.01 5.03
N TYR A 503 -14.24 1.68 5.34
CA TYR A 503 -14.60 0.64 6.30
C TYR A 503 -15.77 -0.22 5.80
N TYR A 504 -15.80 -1.51 6.20
CA TYR A 504 -16.95 -2.38 5.93
C TYR A 504 -17.96 -2.34 7.08
N ALA A 505 -17.46 -2.40 8.31
CA ALA A 505 -18.18 -2.08 9.53
C ALA A 505 -17.51 -0.90 10.25
N PHE A 506 -18.32 -0.01 10.82
CA PHE A 506 -17.80 1.13 11.55
C PHE A 506 -16.98 0.66 12.77
N HIS A 507 -15.80 1.25 12.98
CA HIS A 507 -14.72 0.84 13.89
C HIS A 507 -13.73 -0.21 13.36
N ASP A 508 -13.90 -0.73 12.14
CA ASP A 508 -12.83 -1.51 11.50
C ASP A 508 -11.58 -0.64 11.29
N TYR A 509 -10.40 -1.28 11.28
CA TYR A 509 -9.18 -0.62 10.83
C TYR A 509 -9.38 -0.13 9.38
N PRO A 510 -8.98 1.10 9.04
CA PRO A 510 -9.26 1.68 7.74
C PRO A 510 -8.57 0.87 6.65
N TYR A 511 -9.32 0.57 5.60
CA TYR A 511 -8.81 -0.03 4.39
C TYR A 511 -8.37 1.09 3.45
N SER A 512 -7.06 1.22 3.29
CA SER A 512 -6.48 2.03 2.21
C SER A 512 -6.58 1.25 0.92
N ASP A 513 -7.42 1.70 0.00
CA ASP A 513 -7.63 1.03 -1.30
C ASP A 513 -7.40 2.01 -2.44
N GLY A 514 -6.22 1.89 -3.06
CA GLY A 514 -5.83 2.75 -4.18
C GLY A 514 -6.77 2.60 -5.39
N ALA A 515 -7.24 1.38 -5.70
CA ALA A 515 -8.12 1.16 -6.84
C ALA A 515 -9.45 1.88 -6.63
N ARG A 516 -10.05 1.80 -5.44
CA ARG A 516 -11.28 2.56 -5.12
C ARG A 516 -11.08 4.06 -5.21
N MET A 517 -9.93 4.57 -4.77
CA MET A 517 -9.59 5.98 -4.91
C MET A 517 -9.46 6.41 -6.38
N GLU A 518 -8.91 5.55 -7.25
CA GLU A 518 -8.88 5.78 -8.70
C GLU A 518 -10.31 5.79 -9.29
N GLY A 519 -11.19 4.88 -8.86
CA GLY A 519 -12.61 4.89 -9.25
C GLY A 519 -13.32 6.19 -8.88
N LEU A 520 -13.04 6.76 -7.71
CA LEU A 520 -13.58 8.06 -7.28
C LEU A 520 -13.11 9.24 -8.14
N MET A 521 -12.03 9.11 -8.90
CA MET A 521 -11.60 10.11 -9.89
C MET A 521 -12.48 10.11 -11.15
N GLY A 522 -13.22 9.03 -11.39
CA GLY A 522 -14.24 8.96 -12.44
C GLY A 522 -15.21 10.15 -12.33
N PRO A 523 -16.12 10.19 -11.33
CA PRO A 523 -17.14 11.24 -11.16
C PRO A 523 -16.66 12.70 -11.15
N THR A 524 -15.39 12.97 -10.86
CA THR A 524 -14.84 14.33 -10.73
C THR A 524 -14.33 14.92 -12.05
N SER A 525 -14.18 14.09 -13.09
CA SER A 525 -13.59 14.46 -14.38
C SER A 525 -14.59 14.63 -15.53
N TRP A 526 -15.89 14.48 -15.27
CA TRP A 526 -16.98 14.73 -16.23
C TRP A 526 -17.22 16.24 -16.33
N ARG A 527 -16.43 16.93 -17.15
CA ARG A 527 -16.66 18.33 -17.53
C ARG A 527 -16.66 18.49 -19.04
#